data_AF-A0A968Q3D7-F1
#
_entry.id   AF-A0A968Q3D7-F1
#
_cell.length_a   1.000
_cell.length_b   1.000
_cell.length_c   1.000
_cell.angle_alpha   90.00
_cell.angle_beta   90.00
_cell.angle_gamma   90.00
#
_symmetry.space_group_name_H-M   'P 1'
#
loop_
_entity.id
_entity.type
_entity.pdbx_description
1 polymer ?
#
loop_
_entity_poly.entity_id
_entity_poly.type
_entity_poly.pdbx_seq_one_letter_code
_entity_poly.pdbx_strand_id
1 'polypeptide(L)'
;MAEWLERLTATLQEQWHPPAGLVAPLTYTLTLAADGTVSELQPLTELARSYQTQPSLPQVGEVFPNLTRHQPVTVDVQFMPSGEVIVSPSPAGESPRNDAGVEP
;
A
#
# COMPACT_ATOMS: atom_id res chain seq x y z
N MET A 1 2.95 16.67 -0.75
CA MET A 1 2.56 15.25 -0.65
C MET A 1 1.19 15.09 -1.28
N ALA A 2 0.86 13.92 -1.82
CA ALA A 2 -0.40 13.72 -2.50
C ALA A 2 -1.49 13.33 -1.47
N GLU A 3 -2.63 14.04 -1.47
CA GLU A 3 -3.68 13.93 -0.43
C GLU A 3 -4.21 12.51 -0.23
N TRP A 4 -4.32 11.74 -1.31
CA TRP A 4 -4.75 10.34 -1.25
C TRP A 4 -3.81 9.44 -0.45
N LEU A 5 -2.50 9.77 -0.43
CA LEU A 5 -1.50 9.01 0.29
C LEU A 5 -1.74 9.16 1.78
N GLU A 6 -2.03 10.39 2.23
CA GLU A 6 -2.36 10.70 3.61
C GLU A 6 -3.65 9.99 4.04
N ARG A 7 -4.67 9.95 3.17
CA ARG A 7 -5.91 9.21 3.42
C ARG A 7 -5.68 7.71 3.53
N LEU A 8 -4.84 7.14 2.65
CA LEU A 8 -4.47 5.73 2.70
C LEU A 8 -3.70 5.42 4.00
N THR A 9 -2.72 6.24 4.35
CA THR A 9 -1.98 6.12 5.61
C THR A 9 -2.91 6.13 6.80
N ALA A 10 -3.81 7.11 6.89
CA ALA A 10 -4.78 7.19 7.98
C ALA A 10 -5.68 5.95 8.04
N THR A 11 -6.23 5.52 6.89
CA THR A 11 -7.10 4.34 6.81
C THR A 11 -6.39 3.06 7.23
N LEU A 12 -5.13 2.88 6.84
CA LEU A 12 -4.31 1.73 7.24
C LEU A 12 -3.93 1.81 8.71
N GLN A 13 -3.61 3.00 9.22
CA GLN A 13 -3.27 3.21 10.62
C GLN A 13 -4.46 2.92 11.55
N GLU A 14 -5.68 3.28 11.17
CA GLU A 14 -6.88 2.96 11.97
C GLU A 14 -7.18 1.45 11.99
N GLN A 15 -6.82 0.72 10.95
CA GLN A 15 -7.00 -0.74 10.87
C GLN A 15 -5.83 -1.53 11.47
N TRP A 16 -4.64 -0.93 11.46
CA TRP A 16 -3.42 -1.57 11.91
C TRP A 16 -3.43 -1.72 13.42
N HIS A 17 -3.43 -2.97 13.86
CA HIS A 17 -3.26 -3.31 15.26
C HIS A 17 -1.99 -4.15 15.41
N PRO A 18 -0.91 -3.60 15.98
CA PRO A 18 0.36 -4.29 16.06
C PRO A 18 0.22 -5.56 16.90
N PRO A 19 0.68 -6.72 16.40
CA PRO A 19 0.62 -7.97 17.15
C PRO A 19 1.61 -7.94 18.31
N ALA A 20 1.22 -8.55 19.44
CA ALA A 20 2.10 -8.67 20.60
C ALA A 20 3.32 -9.53 20.23
N GLY A 21 4.51 -8.91 20.25
CA GLY A 21 5.76 -9.55 19.82
C GLY A 21 6.28 -9.09 18.47
N LEU A 22 5.70 -8.06 17.85
CA LEU A 22 6.29 -7.43 16.68
C LEU A 22 7.59 -6.71 17.05
N VAL A 23 8.73 -7.23 16.59
CA VAL A 23 10.06 -6.68 16.89
C VAL A 23 10.62 -5.79 15.78
N ALA A 24 10.04 -5.85 14.59
CA ALA A 24 10.49 -5.11 13.41
C ALA A 24 9.28 -4.66 12.56
N PRO A 25 9.41 -3.56 11.80
CA PRO A 25 8.35 -3.09 10.94
C PRO A 25 8.07 -4.09 9.80
N LEU A 26 6.80 -4.18 9.41
CA LEU A 26 6.37 -5.00 8.30
C LEU A 26 6.26 -4.14 7.04
N THR A 27 7.15 -4.38 6.09
CA THR A 27 7.15 -3.66 4.82
C THR A 27 6.40 -4.48 3.77
N TYR A 28 5.44 -3.85 3.10
CA TYR A 28 4.67 -4.45 2.01
C TYR A 28 4.61 -3.51 0.82
N THR A 29 4.65 -4.09 -0.37
CA THR A 29 4.27 -3.41 -1.60
C THR A 29 2.77 -3.61 -1.81
N LEU A 30 2.01 -2.51 -1.79
CA LEU A 30 0.58 -2.48 -2.04
C LEU A 30 0.33 -1.91 -3.44
N THR A 31 -0.31 -2.70 -4.29
CA THR A 31 -0.78 -2.26 -5.61
C THR A 31 -2.27 -2.02 -5.55
N LEU A 32 -2.68 -0.79 -5.82
CA LEU A 32 -4.08 -0.37 -5.89
C LEU A 32 -4.49 -0.20 -7.35
N ALA A 33 -5.65 -0.73 -7.71
CA ALA A 33 -6.30 -0.48 -8.98
C ALA A 33 -6.82 0.97 -9.05
N ALA A 34 -7.19 1.43 -10.26
CA ALA A 34 -7.77 2.76 -10.44
C ALA A 34 -9.07 2.95 -9.62
N ASP A 35 -9.84 1.90 -9.38
CA ASP A 35 -11.07 1.99 -8.57
C ASP A 35 -10.80 2.15 -7.05
N GLY A 36 -9.55 1.96 -6.61
CA GLY A 36 -9.18 1.92 -5.18
C GLY A 36 -9.18 0.50 -4.59
N THR A 37 -9.35 -0.53 -5.44
CA THR A 37 -9.25 -1.94 -5.04
C THR A 37 -7.79 -2.35 -4.81
N VAL A 38 -7.51 -3.08 -3.73
CA VAL A 38 -6.23 -3.76 -3.53
C VAL A 38 -6.09 -4.87 -4.56
N SER A 39 -5.24 -4.61 -5.54
CA SER A 39 -4.92 -5.56 -6.61
C SER A 39 -3.87 -6.56 -6.14
N GLU A 40 -2.89 -6.11 -5.34
CA GLU A 40 -1.80 -6.95 -4.86
C GLU A 40 -1.26 -6.44 -3.52
N LEU A 41 -0.89 -7.37 -2.64
CA LEU A 41 -0.15 -7.10 -1.42
C LEU A 41 1.03 -8.06 -1.34
N GLN A 42 2.22 -7.58 -1.65
CA GLN A 42 3.44 -8.39 -1.58
C GLN A 42 4.25 -8.05 -0.33
N PRO A 43 4.56 -9.02 0.53
CA PRO A 43 5.48 -8.81 1.64
C PRO A 43 6.91 -8.63 1.14
N LEU A 44 7.59 -7.58 1.60
CA LEU A 44 9.01 -7.34 1.26
C LEU A 44 9.97 -7.97 2.26
N THR A 45 9.49 -8.36 3.45
CA THR A 45 10.30 -9.03 4.48
C THR A 45 9.71 -10.40 4.85
N GLU A 46 10.55 -11.30 5.37
CA GLU A 46 10.09 -12.63 5.86
C GLU A 46 9.09 -12.49 7.02
N LEU A 47 9.27 -11.47 7.86
CA LEU A 47 8.34 -11.15 8.93
C LEU A 47 6.98 -10.75 8.34
N ALA A 48 6.96 -9.84 7.36
CA ALA A 48 5.74 -9.45 6.65
C ALA A 48 5.02 -10.66 6.04
N ARG A 49 5.75 -11.60 5.45
CA ARG A 49 5.16 -12.84 4.94
C ARG A 49 4.48 -13.67 6.03
N SER A 50 5.04 -13.69 7.24
CA SER A 50 4.47 -14.42 8.37
C SER A 50 3.19 -13.77 8.91
N TYR A 51 3.03 -12.46 8.73
CA TYR A 51 1.88 -11.68 9.19
C TYR A 51 0.88 -11.34 8.09
N GLN A 52 1.09 -11.73 6.84
CA GLN A 52 0.21 -11.39 5.69
C GLN A 52 -1.26 -11.85 5.86
N THR A 53 -1.49 -12.88 6.67
CA THR A 53 -2.82 -13.45 6.98
C THR A 53 -3.48 -12.76 8.16
N GLN A 54 -2.84 -11.73 8.74
CA GLN A 54 -3.39 -11.02 9.89
C GLN A 54 -4.57 -10.14 9.45
N PRO A 55 -5.71 -10.20 10.16
CA PRO A 55 -6.91 -9.43 9.80
C PRO A 55 -6.73 -7.91 9.94
N SER A 56 -5.67 -7.46 10.62
CA SER A 56 -5.31 -6.04 10.73
C SER A 56 -4.66 -5.46 9.46
N LEU A 57 -4.37 -6.31 8.47
CA LEU A 57 -3.74 -5.90 7.21
C LEU A 57 -4.75 -5.92 6.07
N PRO A 58 -4.62 -4.98 5.12
CA PRO A 58 -5.48 -4.94 3.95
C PRO A 58 -5.34 -6.23 3.15
N GLN A 59 -6.46 -6.80 2.70
CA GLN A 59 -6.44 -8.04 1.91
C GLN A 59 -6.58 -7.74 0.43
N VAL A 60 -6.04 -8.63 -0.41
CA VAL A 60 -6.27 -8.56 -1.86
C VAL A 60 -7.76 -8.70 -2.14
N GLY A 61 -8.31 -7.76 -2.93
CA GLY A 61 -9.74 -7.64 -3.20
C GLY A 61 -10.48 -6.66 -2.29
N GLU A 62 -9.83 -6.12 -1.25
CA GLU A 62 -10.41 -5.05 -0.43
C GLU A 62 -10.54 -3.77 -1.25
N VAL A 63 -11.68 -3.08 -1.16
CA VAL A 63 -11.93 -1.84 -1.90
C VAL A 63 -11.90 -0.67 -0.93
N PHE A 64 -11.05 0.30 -1.22
CA PHE A 64 -11.04 1.58 -0.52
C PHE A 64 -11.84 2.60 -1.33
N PRO A 65 -13.16 2.78 -1.07
CA PRO A 65 -14.01 3.69 -1.85
C PRO A 65 -13.57 5.16 -1.75
N ASN A 66 -12.73 5.49 -0.76
CA ASN A 66 -12.18 6.83 -0.54
C ASN A 66 -10.87 7.09 -1.29
N LEU A 67 -10.38 6.11 -2.06
CA LEU A 67 -9.08 6.14 -2.75
C LEU A 67 -9.20 5.92 -4.27
N THR A 68 -10.34 6.22 -4.88
CA THR A 68 -10.52 6.14 -6.33
C THR A 68 -9.52 7.06 -7.07
N ARG A 69 -8.84 6.51 -8.08
CA ARG A 69 -7.81 7.17 -8.88
C ARG A 69 -8.09 7.03 -10.38
N HIS A 70 -7.32 7.77 -11.16
CA HIS A 70 -7.38 7.65 -12.63
C HIS A 70 -6.56 6.47 -13.17
N GLN A 71 -5.58 5.99 -12.39
CA GLN A 71 -4.59 4.99 -12.82
C GLN A 71 -4.23 4.08 -11.64
N PRO A 72 -3.89 2.80 -11.90
CA PRO A 72 -3.34 1.92 -10.87
C PRO A 72 -2.02 2.50 -10.33
N VAL A 73 -1.78 2.31 -9.04
CA VAL A 73 -0.59 2.82 -8.36
C VAL A 73 -0.02 1.77 -7.42
N THR A 74 1.30 1.75 -7.32
CA THR A 74 2.02 0.89 -6.39
C THR A 74 2.69 1.76 -5.33
N VAL A 75 2.48 1.42 -4.06
CA VAL A 75 3.06 2.11 -2.90
C VAL A 75 3.75 1.12 -1.99
N ASP A 76 4.76 1.61 -1.28
CA ASP A 76 5.38 0.90 -0.17
C ASP A 76 4.68 1.28 1.13
N VAL A 77 4.31 0.29 1.91
CA VAL A 77 3.62 0.45 3.20
C VAL A 77 4.47 -0.20 4.28
N GLN A 78 4.86 0.58 5.29
CA GLN A 78 5.53 0.09 6.49
C GLN A 78 4.59 0.18 7.68
N PHE A 79 4.28 -0.98 8.24
CA PHE A 79 3.53 -1.11 9.48
C PHE A 79 4.49 -1.24 10.65
N MET A 80 4.53 -0.22 11.50
CA MET A 80 5.46 -0.18 12.63
C MET A 80 4.92 -0.92 13.85
N PRO A 81 5.80 -1.51 14.69
CA PRO A 81 5.40 -2.14 15.95
C PRO A 81 4.78 -1.16 16.95
N SER A 82 5.10 0.12 16.81
CA SER A 82 4.51 1.20 17.61
C SER A 82 3.04 1.47 17.30
N GLY A 83 2.50 0.92 16.21
CA GLY A 83 1.15 1.20 15.71
C GLY A 83 1.06 2.31 14.67
N GLU A 84 2.19 2.93 14.32
CA GLU A 84 2.26 3.92 13.24
C GLU A 84 2.39 3.22 11.88
N VAL A 85 1.82 3.82 10.84
CA VAL A 85 1.90 3.32 9.47
C VAL A 85 2.53 4.40 8.59
N ILE A 86 3.50 4.01 7.76
CA ILE A 86 4.18 4.91 6.85
C ILE A 86 3.92 4.43 5.43
N VAL A 87 3.32 5.27 4.59
CA VAL A 87 3.09 4.97 3.17
C VAL A 87 3.96 5.86 2.32
N SER A 88 4.71 5.25 1.41
CA SER A 88 5.64 5.92 0.50
C SER A 88 5.34 5.53 -0.96
N PRO A 89 5.55 6.43 -1.94
CA PRO A 89 5.43 6.06 -3.35
C PRO A 89 6.49 4.98 -3.68
N SER A 90 6.06 3.87 -4.27
CA SER A 90 7.00 2.83 -4.70
C SER A 90 7.58 3.23 -6.06
N PRO A 91 8.92 3.16 -6.25
CA PRO A 91 9.54 3.48 -7.54
C PRO A 91 9.10 2.52 -8.67
N ALA A 92 8.55 1.35 -8.32
CA ALA A 92 7.98 0.40 -9.28
C ALA A 92 6.67 0.89 -9.94
N GLY A 93 5.98 1.87 -9.33
CA GLY A 93 4.75 2.47 -9.84
C GLY A 93 4.96 3.51 -10.95
N GLU A 94 6.20 3.94 -11.18
CA GLU A 94 6.58 4.71 -12.36
C GLU A 94 6.68 3.78 -13.57
N SER A 95 5.57 3.15 -13.94
CA SER A 95 5.45 2.58 -15.29
C SER A 95 5.40 3.76 -16.26
N PRO A 96 6.39 3.96 -17.15
CA PRO A 96 6.33 5.00 -18.15
C PRO A 96 5.24 4.63 -19.16
N ARG A 97 4.00 5.05 -18.92
CA ARG A 97 2.95 4.93 -19.93
C ARG A 97 3.11 6.07 -20.94
N ASN A 98 4.01 5.82 -21.91
CA ASN A 98 4.00 6.38 -23.27
C ASN A 98 3.61 7.87 -23.38
N ASP A 99 4.61 8.74 -23.35
CA ASP A 99 4.65 9.82 -24.34
C ASP A 99 4.98 9.18 -25.69
N ALA A 100 3.99 8.51 -26.29
CA ALA A 100 3.94 8.35 -27.73
C ALA A 100 3.32 9.63 -28.29
N GLY A 101 3.97 10.76 -27.97
CA GLY A 101 3.78 12.04 -28.64
C GLY A 101 4.41 11.91 -30.02
N VAL A 102 3.52 11.81 -31.00
CA VAL A 102 3.73 12.02 -32.43
C VAL A 102 4.79 13.11 -32.68
N GLU A 103 5.97 12.76 -33.16
CA GLU A 103 6.87 13.73 -33.81
C GLU A 103 6.72 13.57 -35.34
N PRO A 104 6.29 14.60 -36.08
CA PRO A 104 6.11 14.57 -37.53
C PRO A 104 7.43 14.65 -38.33
#